data_AF-A0A7Y8Y5J1-F1
#
_entry.id   AF-A0A7Y8Y5J1-F1
#
_cell.length_a   1.000
_cell.length_b   1.000
_cell.length_c   1.000
_cell.angle_alpha   90.00
_cell.angle_beta   90.00
_cell.angle_gamma   90.00
#
_symmetry.space_group_name_H-M   'P 1'
#
loop_
_entity.id
_entity.type
_entity.pdbx_description
1 polymer ?
#
loop_
_entity_poly.entity_id
_entity_poly.type
_entity_poly.pdbx_seq_one_letter_code
_entity_poly.pdbx_strand_id
1 'polypeptide(L)'
;MKYIFVSILLISLNISFSQNQDDNKIIIDNLLKDGSYGDGELRIIPKLEKKIVEFELENLKNNKEFFSPIDKSDRISITKEEQKKIIQEIQMQYGKTLDTKLFSSNKWISIDYIKSYLEEKTEYNNSNRVMMISKPVYIRNNTICVVYFMHLCCGSGGQTSLWFYKKENGNWDKWIPISQGLF
;
A
#
# COMPACT_ATOMS: atom_id res chain seq x y z
N MET A 1 -25.05 -33.40 13.76
CA MET A 1 -25.00 -31.92 13.91
C MET A 1 -23.60 -31.34 13.98
N LYS A 2 -22.57 -32.03 14.52
CA LYS A 2 -21.17 -31.50 14.54
C LYS A 2 -20.58 -31.16 13.15
N TYR A 3 -20.90 -31.94 12.12
CA TYR A 3 -20.35 -31.73 10.78
C TYR A 3 -20.86 -30.47 10.06
N ILE A 4 -22.11 -30.06 10.33
CA ILE A 4 -22.70 -28.84 9.74
C ILE A 4 -21.98 -27.58 10.23
N PHE A 5 -21.57 -27.55 11.50
CA PHE A 5 -20.87 -26.42 12.08
C PHE A 5 -19.46 -26.21 11.48
N VAL A 6 -18.75 -27.32 11.21
CA VAL A 6 -17.43 -27.29 10.56
C VAL A 6 -17.54 -26.79 9.11
N SER A 7 -18.57 -27.24 8.38
CA SER A 7 -18.82 -26.77 7.01
C SER A 7 -19.12 -25.26 6.95
N ILE A 8 -19.94 -24.74 7.87
CA ILE A 8 -20.24 -23.29 7.95
C ILE A 8 -18.98 -22.47 8.27
N LEU A 9 -18.13 -22.97 9.18
CA LEU A 9 -16.86 -22.31 9.51
C LEU A 9 -15.93 -22.23 8.29
N LEU A 10 -15.79 -23.32 7.53
CA LEU A 10 -14.96 -23.36 6.32
C LEU A 10 -15.50 -22.44 5.22
N ILE A 11 -16.82 -22.33 5.07
CA ILE A 11 -17.43 -21.41 4.09
C ILE A 11 -17.16 -19.95 4.48
N SER A 12 -17.27 -19.60 5.77
CA SER A 12 -17.01 -18.23 6.26
C SER A 12 -15.55 -17.76 6.06
N LEU A 13 -14.60 -18.69 6.16
CA LEU A 13 -13.18 -18.39 5.91
C LEU A 13 -12.90 -18.10 4.43
N ASN A 14 -13.55 -18.82 3.50
CA ASN A 14 -13.38 -18.61 2.07
C ASN A 14 -13.99 -17.28 1.60
N ILE A 15 -15.16 -16.91 2.13
CA ILE A 15 -15.80 -15.63 1.81
C ILE A 15 -14.89 -14.46 2.23
N SER A 16 -14.29 -14.55 3.42
CA SER A 16 -13.36 -13.53 3.93
C SER A 16 -12.11 -13.39 3.05
N PHE A 17 -11.60 -14.49 2.50
CA PHE A 17 -10.41 -14.48 1.65
C PHE A 17 -10.69 -13.89 0.25
N SER A 18 -11.83 -14.23 -0.36
CA SER A 18 -12.24 -13.68 -1.66
C SER A 18 -12.51 -12.17 -1.57
N GLN A 19 -13.22 -11.74 -0.52
CA GLN A 19 -13.47 -10.32 -0.25
C GLN A 19 -12.16 -9.52 -0.14
N ASN A 20 -11.12 -10.11 0.46
CA ASN A 20 -9.81 -9.47 0.56
C ASN A 20 -9.09 -9.34 -0.79
N GLN A 21 -9.31 -10.23 -1.76
CA GLN A 21 -8.72 -10.08 -3.10
C GLN A 21 -9.36 -8.93 -3.87
N ASP A 22 -10.69 -8.82 -3.82
CA ASP A 22 -11.43 -7.72 -4.45
C ASP A 22 -11.09 -6.39 -3.78
N ASP A 23 -11.03 -6.35 -2.45
CA ASP A 23 -10.63 -5.15 -1.68
C ASP A 23 -9.20 -4.69 -2.05
N ASN A 24 -8.24 -5.61 -2.20
CA ASN A 24 -6.88 -5.24 -2.61
C ASN A 24 -6.87 -4.49 -3.94
N LYS A 25 -7.61 -5.02 -4.92
CA LYS A 25 -7.68 -4.42 -6.24
C LYS A 25 -8.34 -3.05 -6.19
N ILE A 26 -9.43 -2.90 -5.42
CA ILE A 26 -10.10 -1.60 -5.24
C ILE A 26 -9.15 -0.57 -4.64
N ILE A 27 -8.44 -0.91 -3.56
CA ILE A 27 -7.51 0.02 -2.89
C ILE A 27 -6.37 0.42 -3.84
N ILE A 28 -5.76 -0.56 -4.52
CA ILE A 28 -4.67 -0.30 -5.46
C ILE A 28 -5.17 0.53 -6.64
N ASP A 29 -6.31 0.20 -7.24
CA ASP A 29 -6.86 0.96 -8.35
C ASP A 29 -7.23 2.39 -7.95
N ASN A 30 -7.77 2.60 -6.74
CA ASN A 30 -8.04 3.94 -6.20
C ASN A 30 -6.74 4.74 -6.06
N LEU A 31 -5.70 4.12 -5.52
CA LEU A 31 -4.38 4.72 -5.38
C LEU A 31 -3.76 5.09 -6.74
N LEU A 32 -3.92 4.25 -7.76
CA LEU A 32 -3.44 4.52 -9.12
C LEU A 32 -4.26 5.59 -9.86
N LYS A 33 -5.54 5.73 -9.52
CA LYS A 33 -6.46 6.73 -10.09
C LYS A 33 -6.36 8.09 -9.43
N ASP A 34 -5.81 8.18 -8.21
CA ASP A 34 -5.61 9.43 -7.48
C ASP A 34 -4.68 10.32 -8.32
N GLY A 35 -5.27 11.16 -9.19
CA GLY A 35 -4.59 11.92 -10.25
C GLY A 35 -3.61 12.98 -9.74
N SER A 36 -3.41 13.05 -8.43
CA SER A 36 -2.44 13.90 -7.73
C SER A 36 -0.98 13.70 -8.14
N TYR A 37 -0.68 12.64 -8.89
CA TYR A 37 0.69 12.35 -9.32
C TYR A 37 1.10 13.17 -10.56
N GLY A 38 0.15 13.80 -11.28
CA GLY A 38 0.33 14.73 -12.43
C GLY A 38 0.11 14.10 -13.83
N ASP A 39 0.64 14.70 -14.90
CA ASP A 39 0.61 14.16 -16.27
C ASP A 39 1.80 13.24 -16.62
N GLY A 40 1.54 12.04 -17.17
CA GLY A 40 2.57 11.11 -17.68
C GLY A 40 2.17 9.63 -17.58
N GLU A 41 2.94 8.76 -18.25
CA GLU A 41 2.78 7.31 -18.20
C GLU A 41 3.22 6.76 -16.84
N LEU A 42 2.27 6.16 -16.11
CA LEU A 42 2.54 5.48 -14.85
C LEU A 42 3.03 4.06 -15.11
N ARG A 43 4.18 3.73 -14.51
CA ARG A 43 4.80 2.40 -14.54
C ARG A 43 4.89 1.83 -13.14
N ILE A 44 4.54 0.56 -13.00
CA ILE A 44 4.42 -0.09 -11.69
C ILE A 44 5.61 -1.02 -11.46
N ILE A 45 6.17 -0.93 -10.26
CA ILE A 45 7.18 -1.81 -9.72
C ILE A 45 6.50 -2.76 -8.74
N PRO A 46 6.27 -4.02 -9.14
CA PRO A 46 5.55 -4.98 -8.32
C PRO A 46 6.43 -5.56 -7.19
N LYS A 47 7.53 -4.90 -6.79
CA LYS A 47 8.51 -5.45 -5.85
C LYS A 47 8.93 -4.39 -4.83
N LEU A 48 8.77 -4.71 -3.55
CA LEU A 48 9.21 -3.85 -2.45
C LEU A 48 10.71 -3.98 -2.19
N GLU A 49 11.37 -2.83 -2.05
CA GLU A 49 12.77 -2.74 -1.67
C GLU A 49 12.94 -2.41 -0.18
N LYS A 50 13.56 -3.34 0.55
CA LYS A 50 13.71 -3.28 2.01
C LYS A 50 14.24 -1.94 2.51
N LYS A 51 15.28 -1.40 1.86
CA LYS A 51 15.93 -0.16 2.32
C LYS A 51 14.98 1.04 2.30
N ILE A 52 14.10 1.11 1.31
CA ILE A 52 13.15 2.21 1.15
C ILE A 52 12.01 2.07 2.17
N VAL A 53 11.45 0.86 2.28
CA VAL A 53 10.28 0.61 3.13
C VAL A 53 10.61 0.66 4.62
N GLU A 54 11.77 0.17 5.05
CA GLU A 54 12.15 0.16 6.48
C GLU A 54 12.21 1.57 7.08
N PHE A 55 12.57 2.58 6.29
CA PHE A 55 12.57 3.97 6.73
C PHE A 55 11.16 4.43 7.15
N GLU A 56 10.14 4.12 6.33
CA GLU A 56 8.75 4.45 6.66
C GLU A 56 8.22 3.67 7.88
N LEU A 57 8.67 2.42 8.04
CA LEU A 57 8.26 1.58 9.17
C LEU A 57 8.82 2.06 10.51
N GLU A 58 9.86 2.88 10.55
CA GLU A 58 10.39 3.42 11.81
C GLU A 58 9.36 4.27 12.54
N ASN A 59 8.54 5.07 11.83
CA ASN A 59 7.51 5.85 12.51
C ASN A 59 6.43 4.93 13.12
N LEU A 60 6.11 3.84 12.42
CA LEU A 60 5.18 2.83 12.93
C LEU A 60 5.74 2.09 14.15
N LYS A 61 7.05 1.80 14.20
CA LYS A 61 7.69 1.11 15.34
C LYS A 61 7.66 1.95 16.61
N ASN A 62 7.87 3.26 16.47
CA ASN A 62 8.06 4.17 17.60
C ASN A 62 6.77 4.82 18.10
N ASN A 63 5.68 4.78 17.31
CA ASN A 63 4.41 5.41 17.65
C ASN A 63 3.26 4.40 17.67
N LYS A 64 2.26 4.70 18.50
CA LYS A 64 1.02 3.92 18.58
C LYS A 64 -0.22 4.74 18.26
N GLU A 65 -0.09 6.06 18.21
CA GLU A 65 -1.18 6.97 17.94
C GLU A 65 -0.83 7.83 16.75
N PHE A 66 -1.80 7.98 15.84
CA PHE A 66 -1.66 8.72 14.60
C PHE A 66 -2.89 9.60 14.42
N PHE A 67 -2.69 10.76 13.78
CA PHE A 67 -3.70 11.80 13.64
C PHE A 67 -3.84 12.20 12.18
N SER A 68 -5.07 12.50 11.75
CA SER A 68 -5.26 13.06 10.41
C SER A 68 -4.68 14.48 10.34
N PRO A 69 -3.96 14.82 9.27
CA PRO A 69 -3.49 16.18 9.05
C PRO A 69 -4.62 17.14 8.66
N ILE A 70 -5.75 16.60 8.17
CA ILE A 70 -6.90 17.38 7.69
C ILE A 70 -7.86 17.67 8.85
N ASP A 71 -8.19 16.63 9.61
CA ASP A 71 -9.07 16.73 10.78
C ASP A 71 -8.35 16.22 12.03
N LYS A 72 -7.90 17.13 12.89
CA LYS A 72 -7.16 16.77 14.11
C LYS A 72 -8.00 15.97 15.11
N SER A 73 -9.32 15.93 14.97
CA SER A 73 -10.18 15.08 15.79
C SER A 73 -10.11 13.60 15.39
N ASP A 74 -9.73 13.34 14.13
CA ASP A 74 -9.61 12.00 13.60
C ASP A 74 -8.26 11.39 13.99
N ARG A 75 -8.35 10.28 14.74
CA ARG A 75 -7.20 9.58 15.29
C ARG A 75 -7.37 8.07 15.26
N ILE A 76 -6.24 7.38 15.21
CA ILE A 76 -6.17 5.94 15.39
C ILE A 76 -5.07 5.59 16.39
N SER A 77 -5.44 4.86 17.44
CA SER A 77 -4.49 4.19 18.33
C SER A 77 -4.42 2.71 17.95
N ILE A 78 -3.25 2.17 17.67
CA ILE A 78 -3.04 0.76 17.31
C ILE A 78 -2.53 -0.07 18.49
N THR A 79 -2.92 -1.34 18.56
CA THR A 79 -2.38 -2.26 19.57
C THR A 79 -0.97 -2.74 19.19
N LYS A 80 -0.26 -3.33 20.15
CA LYS A 80 1.06 -3.94 19.88
C LYS A 80 0.97 -5.09 18.88
N GLU A 81 -0.13 -5.84 18.93
CA GLU A 81 -0.42 -6.97 18.05
C GLU A 81 -0.71 -6.48 16.63
N GLU A 82 -1.51 -5.42 16.48
CA GLU A 82 -1.76 -4.75 15.19
C GLU A 82 -0.45 -4.22 14.60
N GLN A 83 0.33 -3.49 15.40
CA GLN A 83 1.64 -2.94 14.99
C GLN A 83 2.58 -4.05 14.52
N LYS A 84 2.74 -5.12 15.31
CA LYS A 84 3.58 -6.27 14.97
C LYS A 84 3.10 -6.95 13.69
N LYS A 85 1.79 -7.15 13.53
CA LYS A 85 1.20 -7.74 12.34
C LYS A 85 1.52 -6.90 11.10
N ILE A 86 1.30 -5.58 11.15
CA ILE A 86 1.58 -4.67 10.04
C ILE A 86 3.04 -4.77 9.60
N ILE A 87 3.96 -4.64 10.55
CA ILE A 87 5.41 -4.69 10.28
C ILE A 87 5.78 -6.04 9.65
N GLN A 88 5.33 -7.15 10.25
CA GLN A 88 5.65 -8.49 9.76
C GLN A 88 5.10 -8.74 8.36
N GLU A 89 3.85 -8.37 8.08
CA GLU A 89 3.24 -8.57 6.77
C GLU A 89 3.86 -7.71 5.67
N ILE A 90 4.28 -6.48 5.97
CA ILE A 90 5.03 -5.66 5.01
C ILE A 90 6.43 -6.27 4.78
N GLN A 91 7.14 -6.66 5.83
CA GLN A 91 8.47 -7.25 5.71
C GLN A 91 8.46 -8.57 4.94
N MET A 92 7.40 -9.37 5.08
CA MET A 92 7.22 -10.60 4.30
C MET A 92 7.07 -10.37 2.80
N GLN A 93 6.82 -9.14 2.34
CA GLN A 93 6.70 -8.79 0.92
C GLN A 93 8.04 -8.38 0.30
N TYR A 94 9.11 -8.19 1.09
CA TYR A 94 10.41 -7.80 0.57
C TYR A 94 10.94 -8.80 -0.44
N GLY A 95 11.40 -8.29 -1.59
CA GLY A 95 11.96 -9.11 -2.64
C GLY A 95 10.93 -9.94 -3.42
N LYS A 96 9.66 -9.99 -2.99
CA LYS A 96 8.59 -10.75 -3.66
C LYS A 96 7.94 -9.88 -4.73
N THR A 97 7.63 -10.50 -5.85
CA THR A 97 6.84 -9.87 -6.92
C THR A 97 5.36 -10.02 -6.58
N LEU A 98 4.63 -8.91 -6.56
CA LEU A 98 3.19 -8.87 -6.39
C LEU A 98 2.49 -9.51 -7.59
N ASP A 99 1.36 -10.17 -7.34
CA ASP A 99 0.53 -10.74 -8.40
C ASP A 99 0.02 -9.60 -9.28
N THR A 100 0.27 -9.71 -10.59
CA THR A 100 -0.13 -8.72 -11.58
C THR A 100 -1.66 -8.57 -11.66
N LYS A 101 -2.42 -9.58 -11.23
CA LYS A 101 -3.89 -9.51 -11.14
C LYS A 101 -4.41 -8.46 -10.16
N LEU A 102 -3.56 -7.97 -9.25
CA LEU A 102 -3.92 -6.92 -8.29
C LEU A 102 -4.10 -5.54 -8.94
N PHE A 103 -3.68 -5.38 -10.19
CA PHE A 103 -3.64 -4.08 -10.83
C PHE A 103 -4.42 -4.15 -12.14
N SER A 104 -5.26 -3.13 -12.38
CA SER A 104 -6.03 -3.05 -13.63
C SER A 104 -5.20 -2.57 -14.83
N SER A 105 -3.97 -2.09 -14.63
CA SER A 105 -3.08 -1.60 -15.69
C SER A 105 -1.92 -2.55 -15.98
N ASN A 106 -1.53 -2.66 -17.25
CA ASN A 106 -0.53 -3.62 -17.72
C ASN A 106 0.90 -3.07 -17.84
N LYS A 107 1.19 -1.91 -17.23
CA LYS A 107 2.45 -1.18 -17.48
C LYS A 107 3.47 -1.43 -16.38
N TRP A 108 4.09 -2.60 -16.45
CA TRP A 108 5.05 -3.10 -15.47
C TRP A 108 6.48 -2.79 -15.86
N ILE A 109 7.33 -2.53 -14.87
CA ILE A 109 8.77 -2.40 -15.05
C ILE A 109 9.52 -3.18 -13.97
N SER A 110 10.72 -3.67 -14.32
CA SER A 110 11.64 -4.30 -13.38
C SER A 110 12.12 -3.29 -12.33
N ILE A 111 12.52 -3.76 -11.15
CA ILE A 111 13.20 -2.91 -10.16
C ILE A 111 14.52 -2.33 -10.70
N ASP A 112 15.20 -3.04 -11.60
CA ASP A 112 16.43 -2.55 -12.22
C ASP A 112 16.17 -1.33 -13.12
N TYR A 113 14.89 -1.13 -13.51
CA TYR A 113 14.45 0.10 -14.15
C TYR A 113 14.54 1.30 -13.22
N ILE A 114 14.46 1.16 -11.89
CA ILE A 114 14.64 2.31 -10.97
C ILE A 114 16.02 2.91 -11.15
N LYS A 115 17.06 2.07 -11.21
CA LYS A 115 18.43 2.58 -11.30
C LYS A 115 18.63 3.36 -12.59
N SER A 116 18.23 2.79 -13.71
CA SER A 116 18.25 3.50 -15.00
C SER A 116 17.36 4.74 -15.00
N TYR A 117 16.17 4.69 -14.39
CA TYR A 117 15.28 5.84 -14.25
C TYR A 117 15.90 6.98 -13.42
N LEU A 118 16.63 6.64 -12.35
CA LEU A 118 17.32 7.60 -11.48
C LEU A 118 18.62 8.13 -12.11
N GLU A 119 19.27 7.33 -12.97
CA GLU A 119 20.50 7.66 -13.67
C GLU A 119 20.23 8.48 -14.95
N GLU A 120 19.05 8.33 -15.57
CA GLU A 120 18.56 9.16 -16.66
C GLU A 120 18.24 10.58 -16.17
N LYS A 121 19.29 11.38 -15.95
CA LYS A 121 19.23 12.83 -15.69
C LYS A 121 18.78 13.60 -16.94
N THR A 122 17.63 13.27 -17.50
CA THR A 122 17.06 14.05 -18.61
C THR A 122 16.12 15.10 -18.04
N GLU A 123 16.38 16.37 -18.40
CA GLU A 123 15.69 17.58 -17.91
C GLU A 123 14.17 17.58 -18.12
N TYR A 124 13.58 16.56 -18.76
CA TYR A 124 12.17 16.49 -19.11
C TYR A 124 11.57 15.07 -19.11
N ASN A 125 11.95 14.20 -18.17
CA ASN A 125 11.24 12.92 -17.97
C ASN A 125 9.92 13.08 -17.19
N ASN A 126 9.15 14.14 -17.47
CA ASN A 126 7.80 14.32 -16.92
C ASN A 126 6.83 13.24 -17.45
N SER A 127 7.17 12.62 -18.58
CA SER A 127 6.34 11.61 -19.25
C SER A 127 6.37 10.24 -18.59
N ASN A 128 7.32 9.92 -17.72
CA ASN A 128 7.38 8.61 -17.05
C ASN A 128 7.36 8.77 -15.53
N ARG A 129 6.40 8.11 -14.89
CA ARG A 129 6.31 7.97 -13.44
C ARG A 129 6.50 6.53 -13.04
N VAL A 130 7.09 6.34 -11.88
CA VAL A 130 7.35 5.02 -11.33
C VAL A 130 6.65 4.90 -9.99
N MET A 131 5.88 3.84 -9.80
CA MET A 131 5.19 3.58 -8.54
C MET A 131 5.55 2.21 -7.98
N MET A 132 5.98 2.19 -6.73
CA MET A 132 6.18 0.98 -5.94
C MET A 132 5.07 0.93 -4.89
N ILE A 133 4.37 -0.19 -4.75
CA ILE A 133 3.21 -0.32 -3.87
C ILE A 133 3.32 -1.64 -3.11
N SER A 134 2.92 -1.67 -1.84
CA SER A 134 2.76 -2.91 -1.07
C SER A 134 1.38 -3.52 -1.29
N LYS A 135 1.25 -4.83 -1.11
CA LYS A 135 -0.06 -5.43 -0.85
C LYS A 135 -0.65 -4.83 0.43
N PRO A 136 -1.95 -4.47 0.46
CA PRO A 136 -2.61 -4.00 1.68
C PRO A 136 -2.51 -5.01 2.83
N VAL A 137 -2.29 -4.50 4.04
CA VAL A 137 -2.27 -5.27 5.28
C VAL A 137 -3.48 -4.94 6.13
N TYR A 138 -4.38 -5.89 6.32
CA TYR A 138 -5.66 -5.67 7.00
C TYR A 138 -5.57 -5.88 8.51
N ILE A 139 -6.21 -5.00 9.27
CA ILE A 139 -6.43 -5.10 10.72
C ILE A 139 -7.93 -4.88 11.02
N ARG A 140 -8.33 -5.10 12.28
CA ARG A 140 -9.71 -4.87 12.76
C ARG A 140 -10.79 -5.49 11.87
N ASN A 141 -10.69 -6.80 11.63
CA ASN A 141 -11.66 -7.54 10.83
C ASN A 141 -11.89 -6.93 9.44
N ASN A 142 -10.80 -6.52 8.77
CA ASN A 142 -10.80 -5.96 7.41
C ASN A 142 -11.56 -4.62 7.28
N THR A 143 -11.65 -3.85 8.36
CA THR A 143 -12.22 -2.49 8.32
C THR A 143 -11.17 -1.39 8.21
N ILE A 144 -9.90 -1.73 8.46
CA ILE A 144 -8.75 -0.85 8.29
C ILE A 144 -7.65 -1.64 7.60
N CYS A 145 -6.92 -1.01 6.69
CA CYS A 145 -5.69 -1.58 6.16
C CYS A 145 -4.57 -0.56 6.09
N VAL A 146 -3.34 -1.06 6.00
CA VAL A 146 -2.14 -0.24 5.79
C VAL A 146 -1.57 -0.53 4.42
N VAL A 147 -1.22 0.53 3.69
CA VAL A 147 -0.58 0.46 2.39
C VAL A 147 0.64 1.35 2.36
N TYR A 148 1.77 0.78 1.98
CA TYR A 148 2.96 1.52 1.59
C TYR A 148 2.89 1.81 0.10
N PHE A 149 3.28 3.02 -0.29
CA PHE A 149 3.58 3.33 -1.67
C PHE A 149 4.66 4.41 -1.80
N MET A 150 5.35 4.36 -2.93
CA MET A 150 6.30 5.37 -3.35
C MET A 150 5.99 5.74 -4.80
N HIS A 151 5.99 7.03 -5.07
CA HIS A 151 5.83 7.60 -6.40
C HIS A 151 7.09 8.40 -6.73
N LEU A 152 7.78 8.04 -7.82
CA LEU A 152 8.91 8.78 -8.37
C LEU A 152 8.48 9.49 -9.64
N CYS A 153 8.91 10.74 -9.77
CA CYS A 153 8.73 11.58 -10.95
C CYS A 153 10.04 12.30 -11.31
N CYS A 154 10.12 12.75 -12.57
CA CYS A 154 11.18 13.65 -13.04
C CYS A 154 12.62 13.11 -12.82
N GLY A 155 12.80 11.78 -12.83
CA GLY A 155 14.11 11.11 -12.79
C GLY A 155 14.88 11.19 -11.47
N SER A 156 14.39 11.90 -10.45
CA SER A 156 15.09 11.94 -9.14
C SER A 156 14.23 12.41 -7.96
N GLY A 157 13.04 12.97 -8.22
CA GLY A 157 12.14 13.43 -7.17
C GLY A 157 11.01 12.42 -6.93
N GLY A 158 10.40 12.49 -5.76
CA GLY A 158 9.26 11.64 -5.48
C GLY A 158 8.67 11.86 -4.10
N GLN A 159 7.66 11.05 -3.81
CA GLN A 159 7.04 10.94 -2.51
C GLN A 159 7.00 9.48 -2.10
N THR A 160 7.37 9.23 -0.85
CA THR A 160 7.20 7.94 -0.17
C THR A 160 6.18 8.12 0.94
N SER A 161 5.31 7.14 1.13
CA SER A 161 4.30 7.21 2.18
C SER A 161 3.80 5.85 2.65
N LEU A 162 3.37 5.82 3.90
CA LEU A 162 2.69 4.72 4.53
C LEU A 162 1.38 5.25 5.13
N TRP A 163 0.24 4.70 4.73
CA TRP A 163 -1.08 5.23 5.07
C TRP A 163 -2.00 4.17 5.65
N PHE A 164 -2.81 4.57 6.64
CA PHE A 164 -4.04 3.87 6.98
C PHE A 164 -5.12 4.21 5.95
N TYR A 165 -5.83 3.18 5.53
CA TYR A 165 -7.08 3.26 4.79
C TYR A 165 -8.19 2.70 5.66
N LYS A 166 -9.38 3.30 5.57
CA LYS A 166 -10.54 2.92 6.36
C LYS A 166 -11.67 2.50 5.41
N LYS A 167 -12.39 1.45 5.77
CA LYS A 167 -13.57 1.00 5.05
C LYS A 167 -14.82 1.65 5.64
N GLU A 168 -15.51 2.48 4.87
CA GLU A 168 -16.76 3.13 5.25
C GLU A 168 -17.81 2.91 4.17
N ASN A 169 -19.00 2.41 4.56
CA ASN A 169 -20.09 2.13 3.64
C ASN A 169 -19.69 1.24 2.43
N GLY A 170 -18.72 0.35 2.64
CA GLY A 170 -18.20 -0.55 1.59
C GLY A 170 -17.08 0.04 0.73
N ASN A 171 -16.76 1.33 0.88
CA ASN A 171 -15.70 2.01 0.14
C ASN A 171 -14.43 2.14 0.98
N TRP A 172 -13.28 2.14 0.32
CA TRP A 172 -11.98 2.31 0.94
C TRP A 172 -11.44 3.71 0.69
N ASP A 173 -11.22 4.46 1.76
CA ASP A 173 -10.73 5.83 1.71
C ASP A 173 -9.37 5.95 2.41
N LYS A 174 -8.47 6.73 1.81
CA LYS A 174 -7.18 7.10 2.39
C LYS A 174 -7.45 7.99 3.61
N TRP A 175 -6.97 7.57 4.79
CA TRP A 175 -7.43 8.15 6.06
C TRP A 175 -6.34 8.92 6.81
N ILE A 176 -5.42 8.20 7.47
CA ILE A 176 -4.41 8.79 8.36
C ILE A 176 -3.01 8.38 7.88
N PRO A 177 -2.08 9.33 7.63
CA PRO A 177 -0.71 8.98 7.29
C PRO A 177 -0.02 8.42 8.53
N ILE A 178 0.65 7.29 8.34
CA ILE A 178 1.64 6.77 9.29
C ILE A 178 2.94 7.52 9.06
N SER A 179 3.36 7.68 7.82
CA SER A 179 4.53 8.47 7.45
C SER A 179 4.37 8.99 6.03
N GLN A 180 4.96 10.15 5.76
CA GLN A 180 4.97 10.78 4.44
C GLN A 180 6.22 11.65 4.33
N GLY A 181 6.90 11.56 3.19
CA GLY A 181 8.13 12.32 2.96
C GLY A 181 8.49 12.42 1.48
N LEU A 182 9.38 13.35 1.19
CA LEU A 182 10.05 13.39 -0.11
C LEU A 182 11.01 12.19 -0.20
N PHE A 183 11.08 11.60 -1.39
CA PHE A 183 12.09 10.58 -1.72
C PHE A 183 13.41 11.24 -2.12
#